data_AF-A0A7G8DKX8-F1
#
_entry.id   AF-A0A7G8DKX8-F1
#
_cell.length_a   1.000
_cell.length_b   1.000
_cell.length_c   1.000
_cell.angle_alpha   90.00
_cell.angle_beta   90.00
_cell.angle_gamma   90.00
#
_symmetry.space_group_name_H-M   'P 1'
#
loop_
_entity.id
_entity.type
_entity.pdbx_description
1 polymer ?
#
loop_
_entity_poly.entity_id
_entity_poly.type
_entity_poly.pdbx_seq_one_letter_code
_entity_poly.pdbx_strand_id
1 'polypeptide(L)'
;MTQREPSFQEAMEIAAGWMKQWDQDEISDEVMADRVGALVVSRDGARGFFVVSLAGDSALMDRLPDALLIKLREAGDGVVDLTARNLAMSAAMAVHHRNNNDDEQAAGSERVNQRCSELLRQLDSQRVKDRLEILLEAAHHSRGDDLAFLERWGYDEHQKQAIGDAVQAVAE
;
A
#
# COMPACT_ATOMS: atom_id res chain seq x y z
N MET A 1 2.38 25.63 -18.34
CA MET A 1 1.06 24.95 -18.33
C MET A 1 1.02 24.15 -17.05
N THR A 2 0.13 24.47 -16.12
CA THR A 2 -0.08 23.65 -14.92
C THR A 2 -0.68 22.32 -15.38
N GLN A 3 0.08 21.23 -15.29
CA GLN A 3 -0.49 19.90 -15.50
C GLN A 3 -1.56 19.68 -14.43
N ARG A 4 -2.77 19.33 -14.86
CA ARG A 4 -3.87 18.98 -13.98
C ARG A 4 -3.50 17.69 -13.25
N GLU A 5 -3.67 17.67 -11.92
CA GLU A 5 -3.53 16.46 -11.12
C GLU A 5 -4.59 15.43 -11.55
N PRO A 6 -4.21 14.16 -11.79
CA PRO A 6 -5.16 13.13 -12.16
C PRO A 6 -6.10 12.82 -10.99
N SER A 7 -7.38 12.59 -11.30
CA SER A 7 -8.31 11.99 -10.36
C SER A 7 -7.89 10.56 -10.00
N PHE A 8 -8.47 10.02 -8.92
CA PHE A 8 -8.20 8.64 -8.50
C PHE A 8 -8.42 7.61 -9.63
N GLN A 9 -9.51 7.74 -10.40
CA GLN A 9 -9.81 6.83 -11.51
C GLN A 9 -8.79 6.97 -12.65
N GLU A 10 -8.45 8.21 -13.03
CA GLU A 10 -7.42 8.47 -14.06
C GLU A 10 -6.06 7.91 -13.61
N ALA A 11 -5.71 8.06 -12.32
CA ALA A 11 -4.47 7.52 -11.76
C ALA A 11 -4.40 5.99 -11.82
N MET A 12 -5.52 5.29 -11.58
CA MET A 12 -5.57 3.83 -11.74
C MET A 12 -5.34 3.42 -13.19
N GLU A 13 -6.01 4.07 -14.14
CA GLU A 13 -5.87 3.75 -15.57
C GLU A 13 -4.44 4.02 -16.07
N ILE A 14 -3.86 5.14 -15.66
CA ILE A 14 -2.47 5.50 -15.93
C ILE A 14 -1.51 4.45 -15.36
N ALA A 15 -1.66 4.10 -14.07
CA ALA A 15 -0.82 3.12 -13.41
C ALA A 15 -0.91 1.75 -14.12
N ALA A 16 -2.12 1.26 -14.42
CA ALA A 16 -2.31 -0.01 -15.12
C ALA A 16 -1.64 -0.03 -16.49
N GLY A 17 -1.71 1.08 -17.24
CA GLY A 17 -0.99 1.23 -18.50
C GLY A 17 0.53 1.14 -18.34
N TRP A 18 1.10 1.79 -17.32
CA TRP A 18 2.53 1.75 -17.06
C TRP A 18 3.01 0.37 -16.58
N MET A 19 2.26 -0.30 -15.70
CA MET A 19 2.60 -1.67 -15.26
C MET A 19 2.71 -2.60 -16.47
N LYS A 20 1.73 -2.53 -17.38
CA LYS A 20 1.74 -3.33 -18.61
C LYS A 20 2.95 -3.01 -19.50
N GLN A 21 3.25 -1.73 -19.71
CA GLN A 21 4.42 -1.32 -20.51
C GLN A 21 5.72 -1.82 -19.87
N TRP A 22 5.83 -1.75 -18.55
CA TRP A 22 7.01 -2.21 -17.83
C TRP A 22 7.15 -3.74 -17.88
N ASP A 23 6.07 -4.49 -17.65
CA ASP A 23 6.05 -5.96 -17.78
C ASP A 23 6.40 -6.44 -19.20
N GLN A 24 6.18 -5.59 -20.21
CA GLN A 24 6.48 -5.86 -21.62
C GLN A 24 7.85 -5.32 -22.06
N ASP A 25 8.67 -4.83 -21.12
CA ASP A 25 9.97 -4.19 -21.36
C ASP A 25 9.89 -2.98 -22.33
N GLU A 26 8.71 -2.35 -22.48
CA GLU A 26 8.50 -1.17 -23.33
C GLU A 26 8.99 0.12 -22.66
N ILE A 27 9.06 0.13 -21.32
CA ILE A 27 9.65 1.22 -20.54
C ILE A 27 10.66 0.67 -19.55
N SER A 28 11.75 1.40 -19.32
CA SER A 28 12.78 1.02 -18.34
C SER A 28 12.35 1.34 -16.91
N ASP A 29 13.10 0.80 -15.95
CA ASP A 29 12.95 1.08 -14.52
C ASP A 29 12.99 2.58 -14.21
N GLU A 30 13.88 3.34 -14.86
CA GLU A 30 14.02 4.78 -14.66
C GLU A 30 12.80 5.55 -15.19
N VAL A 31 12.29 5.15 -16.37
CA VAL A 31 11.09 5.77 -16.94
C VAL A 31 9.87 5.47 -16.07
N MET A 32 9.74 4.25 -15.56
CA MET A 32 8.70 3.88 -14.63
C MET A 32 8.81 4.68 -13.32
N ALA A 33 10.02 4.76 -12.75
CA ALA A 33 10.29 5.51 -11.54
C ALA A 33 9.92 6.99 -11.66
N ASP A 34 10.35 7.68 -12.71
CA ASP A 34 10.05 9.10 -12.90
C ASP A 34 8.54 9.35 -13.05
N ARG A 35 7.85 8.49 -13.80
CA ARG A 35 6.39 8.56 -14.00
C ARG A 35 5.63 8.36 -12.69
N VAL A 36 5.97 7.30 -11.94
CA VAL A 36 5.34 7.03 -10.64
C VAL A 36 5.68 8.14 -9.64
N GLY A 37 6.93 8.60 -9.61
CA GLY A 37 7.38 9.70 -8.75
C GLY A 37 6.53 10.95 -8.93
N ALA A 38 6.18 11.31 -10.17
CA ALA A 38 5.26 12.43 -10.43
C ALA A 38 3.81 12.13 -10.03
N LEU A 39 3.35 10.88 -10.20
CA LEU A 39 1.98 10.47 -9.88
C LEU A 39 1.72 10.50 -8.37
N VAL A 40 2.65 9.98 -7.56
CA VAL A 40 2.48 9.79 -6.11
C VAL A 40 2.60 11.08 -5.30
N VAL A 41 2.95 12.22 -5.93
CA VAL A 41 2.94 13.54 -5.28
C VAL A 41 1.54 13.91 -4.80
N SER A 42 0.51 13.53 -5.56
CA SER A 42 -0.88 13.77 -5.19
C SER A 42 -1.47 12.58 -4.46
N ARG A 43 -2.40 12.83 -3.54
CA ARG A 43 -3.10 11.76 -2.80
C ARG A 43 -3.84 10.80 -3.73
N ASP A 44 -4.56 11.33 -4.72
CA ASP A 44 -5.34 10.52 -5.65
C ASP A 44 -4.43 9.74 -6.61
N GLY A 45 -3.33 10.34 -7.06
CA GLY A 45 -2.30 9.66 -7.82
C GLY A 45 -1.67 8.49 -7.06
N ALA A 46 -1.25 8.72 -5.81
CA ALA A 46 -0.68 7.68 -4.96
C ALA A 46 -1.67 6.54 -4.68
N ARG A 47 -2.93 6.88 -4.39
CA ARG A 47 -4.00 5.88 -4.20
C ARG A 47 -4.22 5.05 -5.47
N GLY A 48 -4.30 5.70 -6.63
CA GLY A 48 -4.50 5.02 -7.90
C GLY A 48 -3.35 4.07 -8.24
N PHE A 49 -2.11 4.51 -8.01
CA PHE A 49 -0.92 3.67 -8.16
C PHE A 49 -0.99 2.44 -7.25
N PHE A 50 -1.17 2.61 -5.93
CA PHE A 50 -1.12 1.50 -4.97
C PHE A 50 -2.25 0.49 -5.15
N VAL A 51 -3.46 0.92 -5.50
CA VAL A 51 -4.57 -0.01 -5.78
C VAL A 51 -4.23 -0.96 -6.92
N VAL A 52 -3.55 -0.46 -7.96
CA VAL A 52 -3.16 -1.28 -9.11
C VAL A 52 -1.92 -2.11 -8.82
N SER A 53 -0.86 -1.48 -8.29
CA SER A 53 0.44 -2.13 -8.14
C SER A 53 0.46 -3.18 -7.04
N LEU A 54 -0.26 -2.97 -5.94
CA LEU A 54 -0.29 -3.93 -4.82
C LEU A 54 -1.16 -5.14 -5.13
N ALA A 55 -2.32 -4.94 -5.76
CA ALA A 55 -3.30 -5.99 -5.98
C ALA A 55 -3.14 -6.71 -7.34
N GLY A 56 -2.47 -6.11 -8.32
CA GLY A 56 -2.29 -6.67 -9.65
C GLY A 56 -1.25 -7.79 -9.74
N ASP A 57 -1.18 -8.43 -10.90
CA ASP A 57 -0.30 -9.60 -11.15
C ASP A 57 1.10 -9.24 -11.65
N SER A 58 1.37 -7.96 -11.91
CA SER A 58 2.72 -7.52 -12.27
C SER A 58 3.72 -7.83 -11.15
N ALA A 59 4.94 -8.15 -11.56
CA ALA A 59 6.05 -8.44 -10.65
C ALA A 59 6.69 -7.18 -10.04
N LEU A 60 6.26 -5.96 -10.41
CA LEU A 60 6.90 -4.72 -9.98
C LEU A 60 7.04 -4.61 -8.47
N MET A 61 6.00 -4.95 -7.71
CA MET A 61 6.03 -4.86 -6.24
C MET A 61 6.77 -6.04 -5.58
N ASP A 62 7.01 -7.12 -6.31
CA ASP A 62 7.80 -8.27 -5.85
C ASP A 62 9.29 -8.12 -6.22
N ARG A 63 9.60 -7.25 -7.19
CA ARG A 63 10.93 -6.94 -7.69
C ARG A 63 11.08 -5.43 -7.86
N LEU A 64 10.90 -4.70 -6.76
CA LEU A 64 10.86 -3.24 -6.77
C LEU A 64 12.18 -2.67 -7.26
N PRO A 65 12.22 -1.97 -8.42
CA PRO A 65 13.45 -1.40 -8.93
C PRO A 65 13.99 -0.31 -7.99
N ASP A 66 15.32 -0.24 -7.83
CA ASP A 66 15.97 0.74 -6.95
C ASP A 66 15.57 2.19 -7.30
N ALA A 67 15.46 2.49 -8.59
CA ALA A 67 15.04 3.81 -9.07
C ALA A 67 13.64 4.17 -8.56
N LEU A 68 12.71 3.20 -8.58
CA LEU A 68 11.35 3.40 -8.10
C LEU A 68 11.30 3.50 -6.58
N LEU A 69 12.05 2.66 -5.87
CA LEU A 69 12.16 2.74 -4.41
C LEU A 69 12.65 4.13 -3.94
N ILE A 70 13.63 4.70 -4.63
CA ILE A 70 14.12 6.07 -4.34
C ILE A 70 12.97 7.08 -4.46
N LYS A 71 12.18 7.03 -5.54
CA LYS A 71 11.04 7.94 -5.73
C LYS A 71 9.96 7.77 -4.66
N LEU A 72 9.68 6.53 -4.24
CA LEU A 72 8.72 6.26 -3.17
C LEU A 72 9.22 6.76 -1.80
N ARG A 73 10.53 6.69 -1.53
CA ARG A 73 11.14 7.31 -0.33
C ARG A 73 11.04 8.83 -0.37
N GLU A 74 11.33 9.44 -1.51
CA GLU A 74 11.24 10.90 -1.70
C GLU A 74 9.81 11.43 -1.51
N ALA A 75 8.79 10.65 -1.86
CA ALA A 75 7.38 11.01 -1.67
C ALA A 75 6.93 11.07 -0.19
N GLY A 76 7.71 10.47 0.73
CA GLY A 76 7.58 10.68 2.16
C GLY A 76 6.25 10.19 2.77
N ASP A 77 5.67 11.02 3.65
CA ASP A 77 4.58 10.60 4.57
C ASP A 77 3.33 10.11 3.84
N GLY A 78 3.03 10.64 2.65
CA GLY A 78 1.88 10.21 1.87
C GLY A 78 1.97 8.75 1.42
N VAL A 79 3.17 8.32 1.01
CA VAL A 79 3.43 6.93 0.65
C VAL A 79 3.40 6.05 1.91
N VAL A 80 4.07 6.46 2.99
CA VAL A 80 4.09 5.70 4.25
C VAL A 80 2.68 5.48 4.81
N ASP A 81 1.84 6.53 4.88
CA ASP A 81 0.45 6.42 5.36
C ASP A 81 -0.37 5.47 4.48
N LEU A 82 -0.29 5.60 3.15
CA LEU A 82 -1.04 4.74 2.25
C LEU A 82 -0.58 3.28 2.33
N THR A 83 0.72 3.01 2.42
CA THR A 83 1.22 1.65 2.58
C THR A 83 0.78 1.05 3.92
N ALA A 84 0.85 1.79 5.02
CA ALA A 84 0.38 1.34 6.34
C ALA A 84 -1.13 1.05 6.35
N ARG A 85 -1.95 1.89 5.70
CA ARG A 85 -3.39 1.63 5.57
C ARG A 85 -3.68 0.40 4.71
N ASN A 86 -2.96 0.22 3.61
CA ASN A 86 -3.13 -0.99 2.78
C ASN A 86 -2.71 -2.25 3.51
N LEU A 87 -1.65 -2.20 4.33
CA LEU A 87 -1.26 -3.29 5.23
C LEU A 87 -2.42 -3.67 6.17
N ALA A 88 -3.02 -2.67 6.83
CA ALA A 88 -4.14 -2.89 7.76
C ALA A 88 -5.36 -3.49 7.06
N MET A 89 -5.77 -2.89 5.94
CA MET A 89 -6.94 -3.34 5.19
C MET A 89 -6.75 -4.77 4.69
N SER A 90 -5.59 -5.10 4.14
CA SER A 90 -5.33 -6.43 3.60
C SER A 90 -5.21 -7.50 4.69
N ALA A 91 -4.64 -7.18 5.87
CA ALA A 91 -4.62 -8.09 7.01
C ALA A 91 -6.05 -8.45 7.48
N ALA A 92 -6.89 -7.43 7.62
CA ALA A 92 -8.29 -7.59 8.01
C ALA A 92 -9.11 -8.37 6.96
N MET A 93 -8.88 -8.09 5.67
CA MET A 93 -9.60 -8.78 4.60
C MET A 93 -9.16 -10.23 4.43
N ALA A 94 -7.87 -10.54 4.65
CA ALA A 94 -7.40 -11.91 4.63
C ALA A 94 -8.15 -12.79 5.66
N VAL A 95 -8.38 -12.27 6.87
CA VAL A 95 -9.21 -12.94 7.89
C VAL A 95 -10.66 -13.11 7.42
N HIS A 96 -11.26 -12.04 6.89
CA HIS A 96 -12.63 -12.06 6.40
C HIS A 96 -12.84 -13.12 5.31
N HIS A 97 -11.97 -13.14 4.30
CA HIS A 97 -12.07 -14.09 3.19
C HIS A 97 -11.86 -15.53 3.64
N ARG A 98 -10.89 -15.79 4.54
CA ARG A 98 -10.71 -17.13 5.13
C ARG A 98 -11.95 -17.60 5.90
N ASN A 99 -12.55 -16.73 6.72
CA ASN A 99 -13.76 -17.07 7.47
C ASN A 99 -14.96 -17.39 6.56
N ASN A 100 -14.95 -16.86 5.33
CA ASN A 100 -15.95 -17.11 4.31
C ASN A 100 -15.59 -18.26 3.35
N ASN A 101 -14.47 -18.97 3.57
CA ASN A 101 -13.94 -20.01 2.68
C ASN A 101 -13.69 -19.51 1.25
N ASP A 102 -13.27 -18.25 1.12
CA ASP A 102 -12.92 -17.61 -0.15
C ASP A 102 -11.40 -17.54 -0.29
N ASP A 103 -10.80 -18.70 -0.56
CA ASP A 103 -9.34 -18.87 -0.55
C ASP A 103 -8.63 -18.03 -1.60
N GLU A 104 -9.27 -17.77 -2.75
CA GLU A 104 -8.72 -16.94 -3.82
C GLU A 104 -8.58 -15.48 -3.36
N GLN A 105 -9.64 -14.91 -2.78
CA GLN A 105 -9.60 -13.55 -2.26
C GLN A 105 -8.73 -13.42 -1.00
N ALA A 106 -8.64 -14.48 -0.19
CA ALA A 106 -7.71 -14.55 0.93
C ALA A 106 -6.26 -14.46 0.44
N ALA A 107 -5.88 -15.26 -0.57
CA ALA A 107 -4.55 -15.21 -1.17
C ALA A 107 -4.24 -13.84 -1.80
N GLY A 108 -5.23 -13.21 -2.46
CA GLY A 108 -5.09 -11.85 -2.97
C GLY A 108 -4.81 -10.82 -1.86
N SER A 109 -5.50 -10.94 -0.73
CA SER A 109 -5.29 -10.07 0.43
C SER A 109 -3.92 -10.30 1.08
N GLU A 110 -3.50 -11.56 1.23
CA GLU A 110 -2.17 -11.91 1.74
C GLU A 110 -1.06 -11.37 0.85
N ARG A 111 -1.20 -11.44 -0.47
CA ARG A 111 -0.25 -10.84 -1.43
C ARG A 111 -0.10 -9.33 -1.22
N VAL A 112 -1.21 -8.61 -1.09
CA VAL A 112 -1.19 -7.16 -0.81
C VAL A 112 -0.52 -6.90 0.54
N ASN A 113 -0.83 -7.69 1.57
CA ASN A 113 -0.23 -7.56 2.90
C ASN A 113 1.29 -7.72 2.85
N GLN A 114 1.77 -8.79 2.22
CA GLN A 114 3.20 -9.06 2.06
C GLN A 114 3.91 -7.91 1.32
N ARG A 115 3.36 -7.46 0.19
CA ARG A 115 3.92 -6.34 -0.58
C ARG A 115 3.99 -5.04 0.23
N CYS A 116 2.99 -4.77 1.05
CA CYS A 116 3.00 -3.61 1.95
C CYS A 116 4.09 -3.75 3.01
N SER A 117 4.23 -4.92 3.63
CA SER A 117 5.26 -5.20 4.63
C SER A 117 6.66 -5.01 4.06
N GLU A 118 6.95 -5.59 2.90
CA GLU A 118 8.25 -5.46 2.24
C GLU A 118 8.55 -4.02 1.82
N LEU A 119 7.54 -3.27 1.36
CA LEU A 119 7.72 -1.85 1.04
C LEU A 119 8.02 -1.03 2.31
N LEU A 120 7.25 -1.21 3.39
CA LEU A 120 7.46 -0.47 4.63
C LEU A 120 8.87 -0.69 5.21
N ARG A 121 9.40 -1.91 5.17
CA ARG A 121 10.79 -2.20 5.61
C ARG A 121 11.84 -1.46 4.80
N GLN A 122 11.51 -1.06 3.57
CA GLN A 122 12.41 -0.33 2.69
C GLN A 122 12.21 1.19 2.72
N LEU A 123 11.13 1.70 3.31
CA LEU A 123 10.89 3.14 3.44
C LEU A 123 11.70 3.75 4.62
N ASP A 124 11.56 5.06 4.85
CA ASP A 124 12.22 5.75 5.95
C ASP A 124 11.79 5.15 7.30
N SER A 125 12.76 4.59 8.04
CA SER A 125 12.49 3.80 9.25
C SER A 125 11.83 4.60 10.37
N GLN A 126 12.15 5.89 10.50
CA GLN A 126 11.54 6.74 11.52
C GLN A 126 10.09 7.06 11.17
N ARG A 127 9.82 7.47 9.92
CA ARG A 127 8.44 7.74 9.46
C ARG A 127 7.57 6.51 9.54
N VAL A 128 8.10 5.34 9.16
CA VAL A 128 7.40 4.06 9.23
C VAL A 128 7.07 3.72 10.67
N LYS A 129 8.05 3.80 11.57
CA LYS A 129 7.83 3.54 13.00
C LYS A 129 6.73 4.44 13.57
N ASP A 130 6.85 5.76 13.39
CA ASP A 130 5.89 6.72 13.94
C ASP A 130 4.47 6.45 13.40
N ARG A 131 4.37 6.12 12.11
CA ARG A 131 3.07 5.83 11.49
C ARG A 131 2.47 4.51 11.98
N LEU A 132 3.29 3.47 12.14
CA LEU A 132 2.86 2.15 12.59
C LEU A 132 2.45 2.15 14.07
N GLU A 133 3.12 2.93 14.92
CA GLU A 133 2.72 3.12 16.33
C GLU A 133 1.29 3.70 16.43
N ILE A 134 0.93 4.68 15.60
CA ILE A 134 -0.43 5.23 15.54
C ILE A 134 -1.46 4.16 15.18
N LEU A 135 -1.14 3.31 14.20
CA LEU A 135 -2.04 2.24 13.75
C LEU A 135 -2.18 1.15 14.82
N LEU A 136 -1.07 0.77 15.47
CA LEU A 136 -1.05 -0.24 16.52
C LEU A 136 -1.87 0.20 17.74
N GLU A 137 -1.76 1.48 18.12
CA GLU A 137 -2.52 2.08 19.20
C GLU A 137 -4.04 1.97 18.96
N ALA A 138 -4.48 2.24 17.73
CA ALA A 138 -5.87 2.08 17.33
C ALA A 138 -6.32 0.61 17.34
N ALA A 139 -5.49 -0.30 16.80
CA ALA A 139 -5.83 -1.71 16.69
C ALA A 139 -5.93 -2.41 18.06
N HIS A 140 -4.98 -2.16 18.98
CA HIS A 140 -4.89 -2.85 20.27
C HIS A 140 -5.67 -2.19 21.39
N HIS A 141 -5.77 -0.86 21.38
CA HIS A 141 -6.32 -0.10 22.50
C HIS A 141 -7.60 0.65 22.14
N SER A 142 -8.07 0.53 20.89
CA SER A 142 -9.28 1.20 20.40
C SER A 142 -9.28 2.70 20.73
N ARG A 143 -8.14 3.37 20.51
CA ARG A 143 -7.96 4.82 20.72
C ARG A 143 -6.93 5.41 19.76
N GLY A 144 -6.84 6.73 19.69
CA GLY A 144 -5.87 7.42 18.82
C GLY A 144 -6.40 7.70 17.42
N ASP A 145 -5.52 8.25 16.59
CA ASP A 145 -5.91 8.94 15.34
C ASP A 145 -6.52 8.02 14.28
N ASP A 146 -6.13 6.74 14.25
CA ASP A 146 -6.64 5.76 13.31
C ASP A 146 -7.90 5.02 13.78
N LEU A 147 -8.42 5.29 14.98
CA LEU A 147 -9.66 4.65 15.44
C LEU A 147 -10.82 4.89 14.46
N ALA A 148 -10.99 6.14 14.02
CA ALA A 148 -12.04 6.50 13.05
C ALA A 148 -11.82 5.86 11.67
N PHE A 149 -10.60 5.44 11.34
CA PHE A 149 -10.32 4.66 10.14
C PHE A 149 -10.78 3.21 10.34
N LEU A 150 -10.42 2.56 11.45
CA LEU A 150 -10.82 1.17 11.73
C LEU A 150 -12.35 1.03 11.88
N GLU A 151 -12.99 1.96 12.59
CA GLU A 151 -14.44 1.97 12.80
C GLU A 151 -15.22 2.20 11.52
N ARG A 152 -14.71 3.04 10.60
CA ARG A 152 -15.34 3.29 9.30
C ARG A 152 -15.48 2.02 8.46
N TRP A 153 -14.52 1.12 8.58
CA TRP A 153 -14.54 -0.18 7.90
C TRP A 153 -15.25 -1.27 8.69
N GLY A 154 -15.56 -1.04 9.97
CA GLY A 154 -16.31 -1.96 10.81
C GLY A 154 -15.53 -3.24 11.17
N TYR A 155 -14.21 -3.16 11.32
CA TYR A 155 -13.38 -4.32 11.63
C TYR A 155 -13.71 -4.92 13.00
N ASP A 156 -13.88 -6.24 13.04
CA ASP A 156 -14.06 -7.00 14.27
C ASP A 156 -12.73 -7.21 15.04
N GLU A 157 -12.81 -7.83 16.21
CA GLU A 157 -11.63 -8.06 17.06
C GLU A 157 -10.59 -9.00 16.44
N HIS A 158 -11.01 -9.99 15.63
CA HIS A 158 -10.09 -10.88 14.93
C HIS A 158 -9.35 -10.14 13.82
N GLN A 159 -10.06 -9.26 13.10
CA GLN A 159 -9.46 -8.40 12.08
C GLN A 159 -8.51 -7.37 12.69
N LYS A 160 -8.86 -6.74 13.82
CA LYS A 160 -7.97 -5.83 14.55
C LYS A 160 -6.72 -6.53 15.07
N GLN A 161 -6.85 -7.76 15.59
CA GLN A 161 -5.70 -8.56 15.99
C GLN A 161 -4.77 -8.83 14.80
N ALA A 162 -5.31 -9.23 13.64
CA ALA A 162 -4.51 -9.46 12.44
C ALA A 162 -3.81 -8.19 11.93
N ILE A 163 -4.44 -7.01 12.07
CA ILE A 163 -3.79 -5.72 11.80
C ILE A 163 -2.59 -5.53 12.74
N GLY A 164 -2.78 -5.75 14.05
CA GLY A 164 -1.72 -5.64 15.05
C GLY A 164 -0.53 -6.57 14.76
N ASP A 165 -0.82 -7.83 14.45
CA ASP A 165 0.19 -8.84 14.09
C ASP A 165 0.96 -8.42 12.82
N ALA A 166 0.27 -7.92 11.80
CA ALA A 166 0.91 -7.44 10.57
C ALA A 166 1.82 -6.22 10.82
N VAL A 167 1.40 -5.29 11.70
CA VAL A 167 2.23 -4.15 12.10
C VAL A 167 3.49 -4.60 12.83
N GLN A 168 3.36 -5.55 13.77
CA GLN A 168 4.50 -6.09 14.50
C GLN A 168 5.50 -6.81 13.59
N ALA A 169 5.02 -7.57 12.60
CA ALA A 169 5.86 -8.28 11.63
C ALA A 169 6.70 -7.36 10.73
N VAL A 170 6.36 -6.08 10.61
CA VAL A 170 7.18 -5.08 9.90
C VAL A 170 8.35 -4.61 10.75
N ALA A 171 8.23 -4.66 12.08
CA ALA A 171 9.23 -4.21 13.03
C ALA A 171 10.26 -5.29 13.42
N GLU A 172 10.04 -6.55 13.03
CA GLU A 172 10.98 -7.67 13.15
C GLU A 172 12.04 -7.64 12.03
#